data_AF-A0A0Q9PK93-F1
#
_entry.id   AF-A0A0Q9PK93-F1
#
_cell.length_a   1.000
_cell.length_b   1.000
_cell.length_c   1.000
_cell.angle_alpha   90.00
_cell.angle_beta   90.00
_cell.angle_gamma   90.00
#
_symmetry.space_group_name_H-M   'P 1'
#
loop_
_entity.id
_entity.type
_entity.pdbx_description
1 polymer ?
#
loop_
_entity_poly.entity_id
_entity_poly.type
_entity_poly.pdbx_seq_one_letter_code
_entity_poly.pdbx_strand_id
1 'polypeptide(L)'
;MTVERLVENVPPAPEPWIPSDTPEEIRQFAIKSLRWQAQEIIDEQLSSTDPAEELSRARLRQCVARNPGRPEKALLEQLMASGDGLNL
;
A
#
# COMPACT_ATOMS: atom_id res chain seq x y z
N MET A 1 -32.67 19.72 -8.93
CA MET A 1 -32.14 18.54 -9.64
C MET A 1 -30.62 18.53 -9.47
N THR A 2 -30.10 17.41 -9.01
CA THR A 2 -28.85 17.25 -8.24
C THR A 2 -27.61 17.14 -9.14
N VAL A 3 -26.64 18.02 -8.97
CA VAL A 3 -25.35 18.02 -9.71
C VAL A 3 -24.29 17.08 -9.11
N GLU A 4 -24.63 16.33 -8.06
CA GLU A 4 -23.66 15.51 -7.32
C GLU A 4 -23.43 14.11 -7.89
N ARG A 5 -24.10 13.71 -8.98
CA ARG A 5 -24.02 12.33 -9.51
C ARG A 5 -22.98 12.08 -10.60
N LEU A 6 -22.13 13.07 -10.93
CA LEU A 6 -21.13 12.92 -11.99
C LEU A 6 -19.71 12.59 -11.48
N VAL A 7 -19.48 12.58 -10.17
CA VAL A 7 -18.15 12.25 -9.60
C VAL A 7 -17.98 10.75 -9.34
N GLU A 8 -19.05 9.96 -9.47
CA GLU A 8 -19.11 8.57 -9.01
C GLU A 8 -18.59 7.53 -10.04
N ASN A 9 -18.24 7.95 -11.26
CA ASN A 9 -17.85 7.04 -12.35
C ASN A 9 -16.51 7.38 -13.01
N VAL A 10 -15.66 8.17 -12.36
CA VAL A 10 -14.26 8.30 -12.80
C VAL A 10 -13.54 7.05 -12.30
N PRO A 11 -13.07 6.14 -13.19
CA PRO A 11 -12.22 5.04 -12.76
C PRO A 11 -11.03 5.63 -12.01
N PRO A 12 -10.59 5.04 -10.89
CA PRO A 12 -9.40 5.52 -10.20
C PRO A 12 -8.29 5.67 -11.25
N ALA A 13 -7.67 6.85 -11.31
CA ALA A 13 -6.62 7.14 -12.28
C ALA A 13 -5.63 5.97 -12.28
N PRO A 14 -5.22 5.46 -13.47
CA PRO A 14 -4.34 4.31 -13.54
C PRO A 14 -3.10 4.60 -12.70
N GLU A 15 -2.72 3.64 -11.85
CA GLU A 15 -1.56 3.84 -11.00
C GLU A 15 -0.34 4.17 -11.88
N PRO A 16 0.51 5.14 -11.52
CA PRO A 16 1.54 5.70 -12.42
C PRO A 16 2.52 4.68 -13.00
N TRP A 17 2.59 3.49 -12.41
CA TRP A 17 3.47 2.39 -12.78
C TRP A 17 2.79 1.30 -13.63
N ILE A 18 1.48 1.37 -13.89
CA ILE A 18 0.78 0.46 -14.80
C ILE A 18 0.51 1.19 -16.13
N PRO A 19 1.11 0.74 -17.25
CA PRO A 19 0.87 1.33 -18.56
C PRO A 19 -0.63 1.42 -18.90
N SER A 20 -1.05 2.52 -19.50
CA SER A 20 -2.46 2.78 -19.81
C SER A 20 -3.06 1.75 -20.78
N ASP A 21 -2.22 1.19 -21.65
CA ASP A 21 -2.52 0.13 -22.61
C ASP A 21 -2.63 -1.28 -21.98
N THR A 22 -2.33 -1.42 -20.69
CA THR A 22 -2.50 -2.69 -19.98
C THR A 22 -3.99 -3.08 -19.94
N PRO A 23 -4.36 -4.30 -20.37
CA PRO A 23 -5.72 -4.81 -20.24
C PRO A 23 -6.26 -4.68 -18.82
N GLU A 24 -7.53 -4.29 -18.67
CA GLU A 24 -8.12 -3.99 -17.37
C GLU A 24 -8.06 -5.18 -16.40
N GLU A 25 -8.27 -6.40 -16.90
CA GLU A 25 -8.16 -7.62 -16.11
C GLU A 25 -6.77 -7.80 -15.51
N ILE A 26 -5.72 -7.50 -16.29
CA ILE A 26 -4.32 -7.56 -15.85
C ILE A 26 -4.04 -6.45 -14.83
N ARG A 27 -4.55 -5.24 -15.06
CA ARG A 27 -4.44 -4.12 -14.11
C ARG A 27 -5.06 -4.47 -12.75
N GLN A 28 -6.28 -5.02 -12.75
CA GLN A 28 -6.97 -5.43 -11.54
C GLN A 28 -6.27 -6.58 -10.83
N PHE A 29 -5.77 -7.56 -11.59
CA PHE A 29 -4.98 -8.65 -11.03
C PHE A 29 -3.70 -8.13 -10.36
N ALA A 30 -2.97 -7.23 -11.00
CA ALA A 30 -1.76 -6.63 -10.45
C ALA A 30 -2.03 -5.88 -9.14
N ILE A 31 -3.08 -5.03 -9.11
CA ILE A 31 -3.47 -4.28 -7.90
C ILE A 31 -3.84 -5.23 -6.76
N LYS A 32 -4.66 -6.26 -7.03
CA LYS A 32 -5.03 -7.25 -6.01
C LYS A 32 -3.83 -8.02 -5.49
N SER A 33 -2.94 -8.43 -6.41
CA SER A 33 -1.72 -9.16 -6.07
C SER A 33 -0.80 -8.32 -5.20
N LEU A 34 -0.61 -7.04 -5.54
CA LEU A 34 0.20 -6.10 -4.76
C LEU A 34 -0.36 -5.92 -3.36
N ARG A 35 -1.69 -5.73 -3.23
CA ARG A 35 -2.34 -5.60 -1.92
C ARG A 35 -2.14 -6.84 -1.05
N TRP A 36 -2.32 -8.02 -1.64
CA TRP A 36 -2.12 -9.28 -0.94
C TRP A 36 -0.66 -9.44 -0.49
N GLN A 37 0.28 -9.22 -1.40
CA GLN A 37 1.71 -9.31 -1.08
C GLN A 37 2.13 -8.31 -0.01
N ALA A 38 1.64 -7.07 -0.08
CA ALA A 38 1.93 -6.06 0.93
C ALA A 38 1.38 -6.46 2.30
N GLN A 39 0.18 -7.05 2.35
CA GLN A 39 -0.40 -7.56 3.59
C GLN A 39 0.45 -8.69 4.19
N GLU A 40 0.85 -9.67 3.38
CA GLU A 40 1.71 -10.79 3.84
C GLU A 40 3.04 -10.27 4.42
N ILE A 41 3.69 -9.32 3.75
CA ILE A 41 4.95 -8.72 4.22
C ILE A 41 4.74 -7.95 5.55
N ILE A 42 3.61 -7.27 5.69
CA ILE A 42 3.25 -6.58 6.93
C ILE A 42 3.04 -7.59 8.06
N ASP A 43 2.28 -8.64 7.80
CA ASP A 43 1.95 -9.67 8.79
C ASP A 43 3.21 -10.41 9.25
N GLU A 44 4.11 -10.74 8.32
CA GLU A 44 5.42 -11.33 8.63
C GLU A 44 6.25 -10.42 9.55
N GLN A 45 6.42 -9.14 9.19
CA GLN A 45 7.16 -8.18 10.02
C GLN A 45 6.51 -7.98 11.41
N LEU A 46 5.19 -7.94 11.49
CA LEU A 46 4.48 -7.79 12.76
C LEU A 46 4.50 -9.04 13.62
N SER A 47 4.71 -10.23 13.02
CA SER A 47 4.84 -11.51 13.72
C SER A 47 6.22 -11.73 14.35
N SER A 48 7.25 -10.99 13.92
CA SER A 48 8.58 -11.06 14.51
C SER A 48 8.54 -10.78 16.03
N THR A 49 9.30 -11.58 16.78
CA THR A 49 9.44 -11.46 18.24
C THR A 49 10.78 -10.86 18.66
N ASP A 50 11.61 -10.44 17.70
CA ASP A 50 12.90 -9.82 18.00
C ASP A 50 12.66 -8.47 18.72
N PRO A 51 13.16 -8.29 19.96
CA PRO A 51 13.02 -7.02 20.67
C PRO A 51 13.73 -5.85 19.97
N ALA A 52 14.80 -6.11 19.19
CA ALA A 52 15.51 -5.06 18.45
C ALA A 52 14.62 -4.41 17.37
N GLU A 53 13.63 -5.14 16.86
CA GLU A 53 12.72 -4.69 15.82
C GLU A 53 11.43 -4.02 16.35
N GLU A 54 11.23 -3.95 17.67
CA GLU A 54 9.96 -3.44 18.24
C GLU A 54 9.65 -2.00 17.82
N LEU A 55 10.66 -1.15 17.72
CA LEU A 55 10.47 0.22 17.23
C LEU A 55 10.01 0.24 15.77
N SER A 56 10.55 -0.65 14.93
CA SER A 56 10.13 -0.80 13.54
C SER A 56 8.69 -1.30 13.46
N ARG A 57 8.33 -2.32 14.25
CA ARG A 57 6.94 -2.82 14.33
C ARG A 57 5.97 -1.76 14.81
N ALA A 58 6.33 -0.97 15.82
CA ALA A 58 5.48 0.13 16.31
C ALA A 58 5.20 1.17 15.21
N ARG A 59 6.22 1.53 14.43
CA ARG A 59 6.07 2.43 13.26
C ARG A 59 5.18 1.80 12.19
N LEU A 60 5.41 0.52 11.87
CA LEU A 60 4.60 -0.21 10.89
C LEU A 60 3.11 -0.25 11.31
N ARG A 61 2.81 -0.55 12.58
CA ARG A 61 1.43 -0.50 13.11
C ARG A 61 0.79 0.88 12.92
N GLN A 62 1.56 1.95 13.12
CA GLN A 62 1.07 3.32 12.87
C GLN A 62 0.79 3.57 11.39
N CYS A 63 1.67 3.13 10.48
CA CYS A 63 1.46 3.21 9.03
C CYS A 63 0.20 2.43 8.61
N VAL A 64 -0.02 1.23 9.14
CA VAL A 64 -1.24 0.43 8.88
C VAL A 64 -2.48 1.15 9.36
N ALA A 65 -2.47 1.69 10.58
CA ALA A 65 -3.61 2.44 11.12
C ALA A 65 -3.96 3.69 10.30
N ARG A 66 -2.96 4.33 9.67
CA ARG A 66 -3.14 5.51 8.79
C ARG A 66 -3.66 5.14 7.39
N ASN A 67 -3.54 3.89 6.97
CA ASN A 67 -3.89 3.42 5.63
C ASN A 67 -4.86 2.22 5.66
N PRO A 68 -6.08 2.38 6.20
CA PRO A 68 -7.03 1.28 6.34
C PRO A 68 -7.43 0.70 4.97
N GLY A 69 -7.33 -0.62 4.84
CA GLY A 69 -7.63 -1.34 3.59
C GLY A 69 -6.63 -1.09 2.46
N ARG A 70 -5.49 -0.46 2.77
CA ARG A 70 -4.45 -0.11 1.79
C ARG A 70 -3.06 -0.52 2.29
N PRO A 71 -2.82 -1.83 2.49
CA PRO A 71 -1.54 -2.34 2.98
C PRO A 71 -0.36 -1.92 2.08
N GLU A 72 -0.57 -1.80 0.77
CA GLU A 72 0.43 -1.34 -0.19
C GLU A 72 0.95 0.07 0.13
N LYS A 73 0.07 0.95 0.61
CA LYS A 73 0.44 2.31 1.01
C LYS A 73 1.09 2.35 2.38
N ALA A 74 0.59 1.54 3.33
CA ALA A 74 1.20 1.43 4.65
C ALA A 74 2.66 0.97 4.54
N LEU A 75 2.90 -0.07 3.74
CA LEU A 75 4.23 -0.62 3.50
C LEU A 75 5.13 0.39 2.78
N LEU A 76 4.64 1.08 1.75
CA LEU A 76 5.40 2.13 1.07
C LEU A 76 5.78 3.28 2.02
N GLU A 77 4.86 3.78 2.84
CA GLU A 77 5.16 4.81 3.85
C GLU A 77 6.24 4.34 4.84
N GLN A 78 6.15 3.09 5.33
CA GLN A 78 7.17 2.52 6.21
C GLN A 78 8.53 2.48 5.50
N LEU A 79 8.60 1.95 4.28
CA LEU A 79 9.85 1.83 3.52
C LEU A 79 10.49 3.19 3.24
N MET A 80 9.69 4.20 2.89
CA MET A 80 10.18 5.57 2.69
C MET A 80 10.67 6.20 4.01
N ALA A 81 9.98 5.94 5.13
CA ALA A 81 10.41 6.41 6.45
C ALA A 81 11.67 5.69 6.96
N SER A 82 11.92 4.46 6.53
CA SER A 82 13.16 3.73 6.77
C SER A 82 14.29 4.13 5.80
N GLY A 83 13.97 4.84 4.72
CA GLY A 83 14.88 5.25 3.65
C GLY A 83 15.98 6.24 4.05
N ASP A 84 15.84 6.94 5.18
CA ASP A 84 16.95 7.72 5.78
C ASP A 84 18.10 6.81 6.29
N GLY A 85 17.93 5.48 6.27
CA GLY A 85 18.96 4.49 6.59
C GLY A 85 19.58 3.77 5.38
N LEU A 86 19.08 4.00 4.15
CA LEU A 86 19.65 3.46 2.91
C LEU A 86 20.39 4.58 2.15
N ASN A 87 21.43 5.15 2.77
CA ASN A 87 22.48 5.80 1.98
C ASN A 87 23.17 4.71 1.14
N LEU A 88 22.82 4.65 -0.14
CA LEU A 88 23.66 4.09 -1.20
C LEU A 88 24.95 4.91 -1.34
#